data_AF-A0A164X8G2-F1
#
_entry.id   AF-A0A164X8G2-F1
#
_cell.length_a   1.000
_cell.length_b   1.000
_cell.length_c   1.000
_cell.angle_alpha   90.00
_cell.angle_beta   90.00
_cell.angle_gamma   90.00
#
_symmetry.space_group_name_H-M   'P 1'
#
loop_
_entity.id
_entity.type
_entity.pdbx_description
1 polymer ?
#
loop_
_entity_poly.entity_id
_entity_poly.type
_entity_poly.pdbx_seq_one_letter_code
_entity_poly.pdbx_strand_id
1 'polypeptide(L)' 'MASHADYFLAARGENGFLHVRICCNTGLDDPNKDFTLVTLPERRFESVAAVVNHCANIGVYSRHLPPAILKYPLNEESV' A
#
# COMPACT_ATOMS: atom_id res chain seq x y z
N MET A 1 9.76 -15.70 -0.69
CA MET A 1 8.96 -16.00 0.52
C MET A 1 8.08 -14.79 0.79
N ALA A 2 6.75 -14.95 0.73
CA ALA A 2 5.83 -13.93 1.24
C ALA A 2 5.80 -14.07 2.75
N SER A 3 6.08 -12.99 3.46
CA SER A 3 5.92 -12.96 4.91
C SER A 3 4.42 -13.08 5.18
N HIS A 4 4.01 -13.86 6.18
CA HIS A 4 2.60 -13.95 6.58
C HIS A 4 2.00 -12.60 7.07
N ALA A 5 2.79 -11.52 7.04
CA ALA A 5 2.47 -10.15 7.45
C ALA A 5 2.34 -9.15 6.29
N ASP A 6 2.21 -9.61 5.05
CA ASP A 6 2.06 -8.71 3.91
C ASP A 6 0.63 -8.19 3.78
N TYR A 7 0.50 -6.89 3.53
CA TYR A 7 -0.79 -6.24 3.29
C TYR A 7 -0.98 -5.98 1.80
N PHE A 8 -2.23 -5.94 1.36
CA PHE A 8 -2.59 -5.58 -0.02
C PHE A 8 -3.48 -4.34 0.00
N LEU A 9 -3.04 -3.31 -0.72
CA LEU A 9 -3.80 -2.11 -0.99
C LEU A 9 -4.46 -2.25 -2.36
N ALA A 10 -5.78 -2.26 -2.40
CA ALA A 10 -6.55 -2.26 -3.64
C ALA A 10 -7.16 -0.86 -3.87
N ALA A 11 -7.00 -0.33 -5.08
CA ALA A 11 -7.53 0.97 -5.45
C ALA A 11 -8.20 0.90 -6.83
N ARG A 12 -9.35 1.56 -7.01
CA ARG A 12 -10.01 1.65 -8.30
C ARG A 12 -9.42 2.81 -9.11
N GLY A 13 -8.75 2.48 -10.21
CA GLY A 13 -8.32 3.43 -11.24
C GLY A 13 -9.24 3.40 -12.46
N GLU A 14 -8.91 4.21 -13.46
CA GLU A 14 -9.67 4.32 -14.72
C GLU A 14 -9.75 3.00 -15.49
N ASN A 15 -8.68 2.20 -15.42
CA ASN A 15 -8.56 0.93 -16.13
C ASN A 15 -8.90 -0.31 -15.27
N GLY A 16 -9.51 -0.11 -14.10
CA GLY A 16 -9.88 -1.19 -13.18
C GLY A 16 -9.16 -1.11 -11.84
N PHE A 17 -9.05 -2.25 -11.14
CA PHE A 17 -8.42 -2.30 -9.82
C PHE A 17 -6.91 -2.43 -9.92
N LEU A 18 -6.21 -1.55 -9.22
CA LEU A 18 -4.77 -1.63 -8.99
C LEU A 18 -4.55 -2.27 -7.62
N HIS A 19 -3.81 -3.38 -7.60
CA HIS A 19 -3.45 -4.07 -6.37
C HIS A 19 -1.96 -3.86 -6.11
N VAL A 20 -1.63 -3.28 -4.97
CA VAL A 20 -0.24 -3.04 -4.57
C VAL A 20 0.03 -3.71 -3.25
N ARG A 21 1.13 -4.47 -3.23
CA ARG A 21 1.60 -5.16 -2.03
C ARG A 21 2.43 -4.21 -1.18
N ILE A 22 2.12 -4.23 0.11
CA ILE A 22 2.87 -3.57 1.17
C ILE A 22 3.59 -4.68 1.93
N CYS A 23 4.92 -4.65 1.87
CA CYS A 23 5.75 -5.63 2.54
C CYS A 23 6.07 -5.16 3.95
N CYS A 24 5.95 -6.05 4.93
CA CYS A 24 6.53 -5.84 6.25
C CYS A 24 7.93 -6.45 6.24
N ASN A 25 9.00 -5.66 6.43
CA ASN A 25 10.36 -6.19 6.30
C ASN A 25 10.86 -6.87 7.60
N THR A 26 10.12 -6.69 8.68
CA THR A 26 10.36 -7.25 10.01
C THR A 26 9.09 -7.97 10.49
N GLY A 27 9.13 -8.69 11.60
CA GLY A 27 7.91 -9.29 12.16
C GLY A 27 6.88 -8.24 12.60
N LEU A 28 5.58 -8.60 12.63
CA LEU A 28 4.50 -7.71 13.08
C LEU A 28 4.64 -7.26 14.55
N ASP A 29 5.29 -8.08 15.36
CA ASP A 29 5.53 -7.85 16.79
C ASP A 29 6.84 -7.09 17.08
N ASP A 30 7.62 -6.75 16.04
CA ASP A 30 8.87 -6.00 16.23
C ASP A 30 8.57 -4.51 16.46
N PRO A 31 9.11 -3.88 17.52
CA PRO A 31 8.95 -2.45 17.77
C PRO A 31 9.64 -1.56 16.72
N ASN A 32 10.63 -2.09 15.99
CA ASN A 32 11.32 -1.42 14.89
C ASN A 32 10.75 -1.80 13.53
N LYS A 33 9.48 -2.22 13.49
CA LYS A 33 8.91 -2.67 12.24
C LYS A 33 8.79 -1.57 11.21
N ASP A 34 9.17 -1.92 9.98
CA ASP A 34 9.02 -1.03 8.85
C ASP A 34 8.26 -1.71 7.70
N PHE A 35 7.58 -0.87 6.95
CA PHE A 35 6.77 -1.25 5.82
C PHE A 35 7.32 -0.59 4.56
N THR A 36 7.26 -1.30 3.44
CA THR A 36 7.66 -0.78 2.13
C THR A 36 6.58 -1.08 1.10
N LEU A 37 6.46 -0.20 0.10
CA LEU A 37 5.66 -0.49 -1.09
C LEU A 37 6.52 -1.26 -2.07
N VAL A 38 5.99 -2.33 -2.67
CA VAL A 38 6.73 -3.08 -3.72
C VAL A 38 7.14 -2.19 -4.89
N THR A 39 6.34 -1.17 -5.19
CA THR A 39 6.62 -0.19 -6.25
C THR A 39 7.62 0.89 -5.83
N LEU A 40 7.92 1.02 -4.53
CA LEU A 40 8.85 2.00 -3.96
C LEU A 40 9.65 1.38 -2.79
N PRO A 41 10.52 0.39 -3.06
CA PRO A 41 11.20 -0.38 -2.01
C PRO A 41 12.23 0.43 -1.22
N GLU A 42 12.73 1.54 -1.77
CA GLU A 42 13.71 2.41 -1.11
C GLU A 42 13.09 3.22 0.03
N ARG A 43 11.76 3.37 0.05
CA ARG A 43 11.07 4.16 1.06
C ARG A 43 10.44 3.27 2.13
N ARG A 44 10.86 3.53 3.37
CA ARG A 44 10.38 2.82 4.56
C ARG A 44 9.35 3.67 5.30
N PHE A 45 8.38 3.00 5.87
CA PHE A 45 7.28 3.60 6.62
C PHE A 45 7.14 2.92 7.98
N GLU A 46 6.82 3.69 9.00
CA GLU A 46 6.62 3.21 10.38
C GLU A 46 5.34 2.39 10.56
N SER A 47 4.37 2.53 9.65
CA SER A 47 3.08 1.83 9.72
C SER A 47 2.43 1.67 8.34
N VAL A 48 1.51 0.72 8.22
CA VAL A 48 0.64 0.57 7.04
C VAL A 48 -0.18 1.84 6.80
N ALA A 49 -0.66 2.51 7.86
CA ALA A 49 -1.41 3.75 7.73
C ALA A 49 -0.56 4.87 7.09
N ALA A 50 0.73 4.97 7.45
CA ALA A 50 1.66 5.91 6.84
C ALA A 50 1.87 5.61 5.33
N VAL A 51 1.91 4.33 4.95
CA VAL A 51 1.97 3.92 3.54
C VAL A 51 0.72 4.38 2.77
N VAL A 52 -0.47 4.14 3.33
CA VAL A 52 -1.74 4.53 2.71
C VAL A 52 -1.85 6.04 2.58
N ASN A 53 -1.51 6.79 3.63
CA ASN A 53 -1.49 8.26 3.60
C ASN A 53 -0.51 8.79 2.56
N HIS A 54 0.65 8.16 2.41
CA HIS A 54 1.57 8.52 1.33
C HIS A 54 0.92 8.33 -0.04
N CYS A 55 0.35 7.16 -0.28
CA CYS A 55 -0.35 6.84 -1.53
C CYS A 55 -1.57 7.74 -1.79
N ALA A 56 -2.25 8.24 -0.75
CA ALA A 56 -3.35 9.19 -0.90
C ALA A 56 -2.87 10.57 -1.40
N ASN A 57 -1.69 11.00 -0.98
CA ASN A 57 -1.13 12.29 -1.38
C ASN A 57 -0.47 12.26 -2.75
N ILE A 58 0.32 11.22 -3.06
CA ILE A 58 1.09 11.15 -4.31
C ILE A 58 0.43 10.27 -5.37
N GLY A 59 -0.51 9.40 -4.98
CA GLY A 59 -1.05 8.36 -5.85
C GLY A 59 -0.23 7.08 -5.83
N VAL A 60 -0.85 5.99 -6.24
CA VAL A 60 -0.20 4.69 -6.40
C VAL A 60 0.31 4.57 -7.83
N TYR A 61 1.63 4.48 -7.98
CA TYR A 61 2.28 4.43 -9.29
C TYR A 61 2.50 2.99 -9.76
N SER A 62 2.16 2.76 -11.03
CA SER A 62 2.53 1.56 -11.78
C SER A 62 3.21 1.98 -13.07
N ARG A 63 4.20 1.22 -13.54
CA ARG A 63 4.82 1.48 -14.85
C ARG A 63 3.85 1.30 -16.02
N HIS A 64 2.77 0.54 -15.81
CA HIS A 64 1.86 0.10 -16.86
C HIS A 64 0.48 0.75 -16.80
N LEU A 65 0.16 1.44 -15.71
CA LEU A 65 -1.16 2.03 -15.48
C LEU A 65 -1.00 3.48 -15.00
N PRO A 66 -1.94 4.37 -15.38
CA PRO A 66 -1.95 5.72 -14.84
C PRO A 66 -2.03 5.69 -13.30
N PRO A 67 -1.44 6.69 -12.62
CA PRO A 67 -1.42 6.71 -11.16
C PRO A 67 -2.83 6.74 -10.58
N ALA A 68 -3.10 5.84 -9.62
CA ALA A 68 -4.38 5.78 -8.92
C ALA A 68 -4.33 6.61 -7.63
N ILE A 69 -5.08 7.72 -7.56
CA ILE A 69 -5.13 8.56 -6.36
C ILE A 69 -6.18 8.00 -5.39
N LEU A 70 -5.77 7.69 -4.15
CA LEU A 70 -6.68 7.21 -3.11
C LEU A 70 -7.50 8.38 -2.55
N LYS A 71 -8.69 8.63 -3.11
CA LYS A 71 -9.58 9.72 -2.65
C LYS A 71 -10.70 9.26 -1.72
N TYR A 72 -11.22 8.05 -1.93
CA TYR A 72 -12.43 7.56 -1.26
C TYR A 72 -12.10 6.23 -0.57
N PRO A 73 -11.75 6.22 0.73
CA PRO A 73 -11.60 4.98 1.47
C PRO A 73 -12.95 4.26 1.55
N LEU A 74 -12.95 2.94 1.36
CA LEU A 74 -14.13 2.11 1.58
C LEU A 74 -14.25 1.84 3.08
N ASN A 75 -15.45 2.06 3.63
CA ASN A 75 -15.78 1.63 4.98
C ASN A 75 -16.42 0.23 4.93
N GLU A 76 -16.49 -0.47 6.07
CA GLU A 76 -17.04 -1.84 6.16
C GLU A 76 -18.48 -1.97 5.60
N GLU A 77 -19.27 -0.90 5.60
CA GLU A 77 -20.63 -0.87 5.02
C GLU A 77 -20.65 -0.79 3.48
N SER A 78 -19.51 -0.49 2.85
CA SER A 78 -19.40 -0.21 1.40
C SER A 78 -18.72 -1.33 0.60
N VAL A 79 -18.40 -2.46 1.24
CA VAL A 79 -17.74 -3.63 0.64
C VAL A 79 -18.75 -4.72 0.31
#